data_AF-A0A2N1MQA6-F1
#
_entry.id   AF-A0A2N1MQA6-F1
#
_cell.length_a   1.000
_cell.length_b   1.000
_cell.length_c   1.000
_cell.angle_alpha   90.00
_cell.angle_beta   90.00
_cell.angle_gamma   90.00
#
_symmetry.space_group_name_H-M   'P 1'
#
loop_
_entity.id
_entity.type
_entity.pdbx_description
1 polymer ?
#
loop_
_entity_poly.entity_id
_entity_poly.type
_entity_poly.pdbx_seq_one_letter_code
_entity_poly.pdbx_strand_id
1 'polypeptide(L)'
;MLSPEGERSFIREWKSFEYPRQWSKLPNPISHLESFMMSDRLRLGMVMPFILNRFLVSNCLKPQEMEKLQVRTNLNRNQVINAIVKCWAVVAKCSRLAFKNSLTNNDYIVLEKYLKKEQKALIELFDDFVGLPNFHANCHLLRHARTFGTLTNTEVGTKEMVHRIFKSRVLSTNCKNIESDLLKHYTTLQAIRHLADDWFIMESSEMDDEELLEVSSQSSQFRNIMLRKPISVRNTNIAIDTTFRIDLSLAYESFGYHASMINKTINFYKYASYINGGAQHHLNIDDVVTIQVADYGESYAVIKGIFKHKSNDGYFYPFIYVDWFEDANKNHDKLDCPIFVLRRDDFYRNIFPLTVIDKVQKVHFVHDCNARCKDSHDSENKHYLKNDFFFEAI
;
A
#
# COMPACT_ATOMS: atom_id res chain seq x y z
N MET A 1 18.06 -21.65 -3.93
CA MET A 1 17.36 -22.07 -2.69
C MET A 1 16.05 -22.81 -2.97
N LEU A 2 15.13 -22.26 -3.78
CA LEU A 2 13.84 -22.90 -4.08
C LEU A 2 13.98 -24.18 -4.93
N SER A 3 13.11 -25.15 -4.69
CA SER A 3 12.86 -26.30 -5.59
C SER A 3 11.95 -25.86 -6.76
N PRO A 4 11.82 -26.65 -7.84
CA PRO A 4 10.87 -26.34 -8.92
C PRO A 4 9.42 -26.16 -8.41
N GLU A 5 9.04 -26.91 -7.37
CA GLU A 5 7.73 -26.75 -6.73
C GLU A 5 7.62 -25.43 -5.96
N GLY A 6 8.70 -25.03 -5.27
CA GLY A 6 8.78 -23.74 -4.60
C GLY A 6 8.70 -22.57 -5.59
N GLU A 7 9.35 -22.66 -6.74
CA GLU A 7 9.30 -21.64 -7.79
C GLU A 7 7.88 -21.50 -8.37
N ARG A 8 7.21 -22.62 -8.67
CA ARG A 8 5.81 -22.60 -9.13
C ARG A 8 4.87 -21.98 -8.10
N SER A 9 5.03 -22.36 -6.83
CA SER A 9 4.22 -21.83 -5.73
C SER A 9 4.46 -20.33 -5.52
N PHE A 10 5.72 -19.89 -5.58
CA PHE A 10 6.07 -18.47 -5.53
C PHE A 10 5.41 -17.69 -6.69
N ILE A 11 5.52 -18.17 -7.93
CA ILE A 11 4.96 -17.47 -9.09
C ILE A 11 3.43 -17.39 -9.01
N ARG A 12 2.76 -18.43 -8.48
CA ARG A 12 1.32 -18.42 -8.25
C ARG A 12 0.95 -17.30 -7.27
N GLU A 13 1.55 -17.28 -6.07
CA GLU A 13 1.27 -16.25 -5.08
C GLU A 13 1.69 -14.85 -5.55
N TRP A 14 2.82 -14.72 -6.24
CA TRP A 14 3.29 -13.43 -6.79
C TRP A 14 2.29 -12.81 -7.77
N LYS A 15 1.59 -13.65 -8.56
CA LYS A 15 0.61 -13.17 -9.53
C LYS A 15 -0.72 -12.77 -8.90
N SER A 16 -1.12 -13.43 -7.82
CA SER A 16 -2.40 -13.19 -7.12
C SER A 16 -2.26 -12.25 -5.92
N PHE A 17 -1.04 -11.90 -5.51
CA PHE A 17 -0.81 -11.04 -4.35
C PHE A 17 -1.48 -9.67 -4.52
N GLU A 18 -2.13 -9.20 -3.45
CA GLU A 18 -2.82 -7.93 -3.40
C GLU A 18 -1.80 -6.82 -3.19
N TYR A 19 -1.21 -6.30 -4.27
CA TYR A 19 -0.28 -5.18 -4.17
C TYR A 19 -1.02 -3.86 -3.88
N PRO A 20 -0.36 -2.90 -3.21
CA PRO A 20 -0.87 -1.53 -3.10
C PRO A 20 -1.23 -0.99 -4.48
N ARG A 21 -2.45 -0.45 -4.63
CA ARG A 21 -2.97 -0.01 -5.95
C ARG A 21 -2.16 1.09 -6.62
N GLN A 22 -1.46 1.89 -5.82
CA GLN A 22 -0.57 2.94 -6.32
C GLN A 22 0.69 2.39 -6.98
N TRP A 23 1.00 1.10 -6.81
CA TRP A 23 2.20 0.51 -7.36
C TRP A 23 1.95 0.00 -8.77
N SER A 24 2.90 0.30 -9.65
CA SER A 24 3.05 -0.46 -10.88
C SER A 24 3.35 -1.92 -10.55
N LYS A 25 2.85 -2.83 -11.39
CA LYS A 25 3.11 -4.26 -11.23
C LYS A 25 4.62 -4.53 -11.33
N LEU A 26 5.19 -5.10 -10.29
CA LEU A 26 6.61 -5.44 -10.25
C LEU A 26 6.91 -6.66 -11.14
N PRO A 27 8.03 -6.66 -11.88
CA PRO A 27 8.49 -7.83 -12.62
C PRO A 27 8.73 -9.02 -11.68
N ASN A 28 8.71 -10.25 -12.20
CA ASN A 28 9.02 -11.43 -11.39
C ASN A 28 10.49 -11.36 -10.88
N PRO A 29 10.73 -11.35 -9.57
CA PRO A 29 12.08 -11.24 -9.03
C PRO A 29 12.94 -12.48 -9.29
N ILE A 30 12.36 -13.65 -9.59
CA ILE A 30 13.16 -14.84 -9.94
C ILE A 30 13.94 -14.62 -11.24
N SER A 31 13.31 -14.01 -12.24
CA SER A 31 13.88 -13.88 -13.58
C SER A 31 14.44 -12.50 -13.88
N HIS A 32 14.02 -11.48 -13.14
CA HIS A 32 14.29 -10.08 -13.48
C HIS A 32 14.93 -9.27 -12.35
N LEU A 33 15.52 -9.91 -11.33
CA LEU A 33 16.10 -9.21 -10.17
C LEU A 33 17.12 -8.12 -10.55
N GLU A 34 17.89 -8.34 -11.62
CA GLU A 34 18.90 -7.38 -12.11
C GLU A 34 18.27 -6.11 -12.68
N SER A 35 17.02 -6.16 -13.15
CA SER A 35 16.30 -4.99 -13.66
C SER A 35 15.75 -4.08 -12.57
N PHE A 36 15.70 -4.55 -11.32
CA PHE A 36 15.06 -3.83 -10.23
C PHE A 36 15.85 -2.57 -9.87
N MET A 37 15.13 -1.45 -9.75
CA MET A 37 15.64 -0.25 -9.12
C MET A 37 15.69 -0.41 -7.60
N MET A 38 16.32 0.54 -6.89
CA MET A 38 16.32 0.52 -5.43
C MET A 38 14.89 0.55 -4.87
N SER A 39 14.03 1.43 -5.41
CA SER A 39 12.61 1.51 -5.06
C SER A 39 11.88 0.17 -5.23
N ASP A 40 12.15 -0.57 -6.31
CA ASP A 40 11.57 -1.90 -6.53
C ASP A 40 12.05 -2.92 -5.48
N ARG A 41 13.33 -2.86 -5.08
CA ARG A 41 13.88 -3.71 -4.01
C ARG A 41 13.26 -3.38 -2.65
N LEU A 42 13.01 -2.11 -2.37
CA LEU A 42 12.32 -1.69 -1.15
C LEU A 42 10.88 -2.18 -1.15
N ARG A 43 10.14 -1.95 -2.25
CA ARG A 43 8.78 -2.45 -2.45
C ARG A 43 8.70 -3.97 -2.27
N LEU A 44 9.65 -4.70 -2.84
CA LEU A 44 9.80 -6.15 -2.64
C LEU A 44 9.95 -6.48 -1.14
N GLY A 45 10.83 -5.79 -0.42
CA GLY A 45 11.00 -5.96 1.03
C GLY A 45 9.71 -5.77 1.83
N MET A 46 8.82 -4.86 1.43
CA MET A 46 7.55 -4.59 2.14
C MET A 46 6.50 -5.69 1.97
N VAL A 47 6.58 -6.50 0.90
CA VAL A 47 5.56 -7.51 0.57
C VAL A 47 6.07 -8.94 0.72
N MET A 48 7.38 -9.17 0.60
CA MET A 48 7.96 -10.52 0.65
C MET A 48 7.65 -11.31 1.92
N PRO A 49 7.61 -10.72 3.14
CA PRO A 49 7.25 -11.48 4.32
C PRO A 49 5.85 -12.12 4.20
N PHE A 50 4.89 -11.40 3.62
CA PHE A 50 3.52 -11.91 3.39
C PHE A 50 3.51 -13.00 2.32
N ILE A 51 4.20 -12.79 1.21
CA ILE A 51 4.29 -13.76 0.13
C ILE A 51 4.91 -15.06 0.65
N LEU A 52 6.05 -14.98 1.34
CA LEU A 52 6.70 -16.13 1.97
C LEU A 52 5.77 -16.83 2.98
N ASN A 53 5.02 -16.08 3.79
CA ASN A 53 4.07 -16.67 4.73
C ASN A 53 2.99 -17.50 4.05
N ARG A 54 2.56 -17.13 2.83
CA ARG A 54 1.51 -17.82 2.06
C ARG A 54 2.01 -19.09 1.36
N PHE A 55 3.12 -19.01 0.61
CA PHE A 55 3.54 -20.15 -0.23
C PHE A 55 4.56 -21.07 0.43
N LEU A 56 5.39 -20.56 1.33
CA LEU A 56 6.60 -21.26 1.73
C LEU A 56 6.27 -22.41 2.67
N VAL A 57 6.47 -23.64 2.19
CA VAL A 57 6.39 -24.87 2.98
C VAL A 57 7.68 -25.70 2.82
N SER A 58 7.85 -26.73 3.63
CA SER A 58 9.12 -27.49 3.70
C SER A 58 9.55 -28.16 2.39
N ASN A 59 8.62 -28.43 1.47
CA ASN A 59 8.90 -29.00 0.14
C ASN A 59 9.27 -27.96 -0.92
N CYS A 60 9.10 -26.66 -0.62
CA CYS A 60 9.45 -25.57 -1.52
C CYS A 60 10.96 -25.31 -1.59
N LEU A 61 11.76 -25.86 -0.66
CA LEU A 61 13.22 -25.72 -0.66
C LEU A 61 13.86 -26.97 -1.27
N LYS A 62 15.02 -26.80 -1.93
CA LYS A 62 15.84 -27.95 -2.36
C LYS A 62 16.24 -28.77 -1.11
N PRO A 63 16.21 -30.12 -1.15
CA PRO A 63 16.53 -30.95 0.02
C PRO A 63 17.87 -30.62 0.68
N GLN A 64 18.92 -30.43 -0.13
CA GLN A 64 20.27 -30.06 0.32
C GLN A 64 20.29 -28.72 1.08
N GLU A 65 19.49 -27.74 0.63
CA GLU A 65 19.41 -26.43 1.26
C GLU A 65 18.64 -26.49 2.57
N MET A 66 17.57 -27.30 2.63
CA MET A 66 16.85 -27.54 3.88
C MET A 66 17.75 -28.22 4.92
N GLU A 67 18.49 -29.27 4.54
CA GLU A 67 19.40 -29.97 5.45
C GLU A 67 20.48 -29.03 6.01
N LYS A 68 21.11 -28.21 5.16
CA LYS A 68 22.07 -27.19 5.61
C LYS A 68 21.46 -26.25 6.66
N LEU A 69 20.25 -25.74 6.40
CA LEU A 69 19.56 -24.85 7.34
C LEU A 69 19.19 -25.55 8.65
N GLN A 70 18.74 -26.80 8.60
CA GLN A 70 18.42 -27.57 9.81
C GLN A 70 19.65 -27.82 10.68
N VAL A 71 20.77 -28.23 10.08
CA VAL A 71 22.04 -28.45 10.81
C VAL A 71 22.50 -27.16 11.47
N ARG A 72 22.44 -26.04 10.75
CA ARG A 72 22.91 -24.75 11.23
C ARG A 72 22.07 -24.18 12.35
N THR A 73 20.75 -24.21 12.19
CA THR A 73 19.82 -23.59 13.14
C THR A 73 19.41 -24.55 14.27
N ASN A 74 19.72 -25.84 14.13
CA ASN A 74 19.23 -26.90 15.00
C ASN A 74 17.68 -26.91 15.11
N LEU A 75 17.00 -26.60 14.01
CA LEU A 75 15.54 -26.53 13.92
C LEU A 75 14.98 -27.66 13.06
N ASN A 76 13.73 -28.04 13.33
CA ASN A 76 13.00 -28.93 12.43
C ASN A 76 12.55 -28.20 11.15
N ARG A 77 12.17 -28.93 10.10
CA ARG A 77 11.80 -28.36 8.79
C ARG A 77 10.76 -27.24 8.87
N ASN A 78 9.73 -27.38 9.70
CA ASN A 78 8.67 -26.36 9.83
C ASN A 78 9.15 -25.13 10.61
N GLN A 79 9.99 -25.34 11.62
CA GLN A 79 10.62 -24.25 12.37
C GLN A 79 11.59 -23.46 11.49
N VAL A 80 12.35 -24.11 10.59
CA VAL A 80 13.20 -23.43 9.59
C VAL A 80 12.36 -22.52 8.70
N ILE A 81 11.24 -23.02 8.15
CA ILE A 81 10.33 -22.20 7.34
C ILE A 81 9.83 -20.99 8.14
N ASN A 82 9.40 -21.18 9.38
CA ASN A 82 8.96 -20.08 10.23
C ASN A 82 10.09 -19.08 10.53
N ALA A 83 11.33 -19.55 10.71
CA ALA A 83 12.49 -18.70 10.92
C ALA A 83 12.80 -17.84 9.68
N ILE A 84 12.69 -18.41 8.47
CA ILE A 84 12.85 -17.65 7.21
C ILE A 84 11.80 -16.53 7.12
N VAL A 85 10.51 -16.85 7.36
CA VAL A 85 9.43 -15.84 7.30
C VAL A 85 9.67 -14.74 8.34
N LYS A 86 10.03 -15.11 9.58
CA LYS A 86 10.35 -14.15 10.66
C LYS A 86 11.57 -13.29 10.32
N CYS A 87 12.60 -13.86 9.72
CA CYS A 87 13.78 -13.11 9.28
C CYS A 87 13.40 -12.02 8.29
N TRP A 88 12.61 -12.35 7.27
CA TRP A 88 12.16 -11.37 6.28
C TRP A 88 11.23 -10.31 6.90
N ALA A 89 10.36 -10.67 7.85
CA ALA A 89 9.57 -9.70 8.59
C ALA A 89 10.46 -8.72 9.38
N VAL A 90 11.54 -9.20 9.99
CA VAL A 90 12.52 -8.35 10.68
C VAL A 90 13.23 -7.41 9.71
N VAL A 91 13.70 -7.91 8.57
CA VAL A 91 14.32 -7.10 7.50
C VAL A 91 13.36 -6.01 7.00
N ALA A 92 12.08 -6.35 6.82
CA ALA A 92 11.05 -5.41 6.38
C ALA A 92 10.78 -4.32 7.43
N LYS A 93 10.73 -4.68 8.73
CA LYS A 93 10.62 -3.71 9.84
C LYS A 93 11.84 -2.79 9.92
N CYS A 94 13.06 -3.34 9.79
CA CYS A 94 14.30 -2.55 9.71
C CYS A 94 14.25 -1.55 8.57
N SER A 95 13.84 -2.01 7.38
CA SER A 95 13.74 -1.17 6.19
C SER A 95 12.79 0.01 6.43
N ARG A 96 11.57 -0.24 6.94
CA ARG A 96 10.63 0.85 7.24
C ARG A 96 11.20 1.88 8.22
N LEU A 97 11.88 1.44 9.27
CA LEU A 97 12.48 2.35 10.24
C LEU A 97 13.64 3.15 9.64
N ALA A 98 14.43 2.52 8.77
CA ALA A 98 15.54 3.16 8.10
C ALA A 98 15.06 4.25 7.11
N PHE A 99 13.96 4.00 6.39
CA PHE A 99 13.40 4.95 5.43
C PHE A 99 12.33 5.88 6.03
N LYS A 100 12.28 6.02 7.36
CA LYS A 100 11.34 6.93 8.00
C LYS A 100 11.85 8.37 7.84
N ASN A 101 10.99 9.28 7.35
CA ASN A 101 11.35 10.68 7.13
C ASN A 101 11.73 11.45 8.41
N SER A 102 11.33 10.95 9.58
CA SER A 102 11.71 11.51 10.88
C SER A 102 11.73 10.44 11.96
N LEU A 103 12.69 10.56 12.90
CA LEU A 103 12.86 9.64 14.01
C LEU A 103 12.71 10.39 15.35
N THR A 104 11.87 9.84 16.23
CA THR A 104 11.78 10.22 17.64
C THR A 104 12.82 9.48 18.49
N ASN A 105 12.99 9.89 19.75
CA ASN A 105 13.85 9.17 20.70
C ASN A 105 13.48 7.68 20.84
N ASN A 106 12.18 7.38 20.85
CA ASN A 106 11.70 5.99 20.88
C ASN A 106 12.03 5.26 19.59
N ASP A 107 11.90 5.91 18.43
CA ASP A 107 12.24 5.28 17.15
C ASP A 107 13.70 4.85 17.08
N TYR A 108 14.64 5.63 17.64
CA TYR A 108 16.05 5.23 17.69
C TYR A 108 16.28 3.95 18.51
N ILE A 109 15.58 3.80 19.64
CA ILE A 109 15.66 2.59 20.49
C ILE A 109 15.08 1.39 19.72
N VAL A 110 13.95 1.59 19.04
CA VAL A 110 13.30 0.56 18.23
C VAL A 110 14.18 0.16 17.04
N LEU A 111 14.80 1.13 16.35
CA LEU A 111 15.73 0.91 15.25
C LEU A 111 16.94 0.08 15.72
N GLU A 112 17.60 0.45 16.82
CA GLU A 112 18.72 -0.33 17.36
C GLU A 112 18.33 -1.78 17.66
N LYS A 113 17.17 -1.98 18.28
CA LYS A 113 16.64 -3.31 18.61
C LYS A 113 16.44 -4.15 17.34
N TYR A 114 15.87 -3.55 16.29
CA TYR A 114 15.60 -4.28 15.04
C TYR A 114 16.87 -4.54 14.23
N LEU A 115 17.82 -3.60 14.15
CA LEU A 115 19.12 -3.82 13.51
C LEU A 115 19.86 -5.03 14.13
N LYS A 116 19.88 -5.13 15.46
CA LYS A 116 20.48 -6.29 16.15
C LYS A 116 19.75 -7.60 15.84
N LYS A 117 18.41 -7.57 15.78
CA LYS A 117 17.60 -8.75 15.42
C LYS A 117 17.85 -9.18 13.97
N GLU A 118 17.91 -8.23 13.05
CA GLU A 118 18.17 -8.45 11.63
C GLU A 118 19.53 -9.10 11.44
N GLN A 119 20.57 -8.56 12.08
CA GLN A 119 21.91 -9.13 11.99
C GLN A 119 21.94 -10.57 12.47
N LYS A 120 21.37 -10.83 13.67
CA LYS A 120 21.31 -12.17 14.23
C LYS A 120 20.57 -13.13 13.29
N ALA A 121 19.39 -12.75 12.82
CA ALA A 121 18.56 -13.61 11.98
C ALA A 121 19.22 -13.93 10.63
N LEU A 122 19.85 -12.94 10.00
CA LEU A 122 20.55 -13.13 8.73
C LEU A 122 21.79 -14.02 8.89
N ILE A 123 22.63 -13.80 9.91
CA ILE A 123 23.80 -14.66 10.18
C ILE A 123 23.35 -16.08 10.56
N GLU A 124 22.26 -16.24 11.29
CA GLU A 124 21.79 -17.56 11.71
C GLU A 124 21.28 -18.40 10.53
N LEU A 125 20.66 -17.78 9.54
CA LEU A 125 20.09 -18.47 8.36
C LEU A 125 21.02 -18.51 7.15
N PHE A 126 21.88 -17.52 6.96
CA PHE A 126 22.65 -17.31 5.72
C PHE A 126 24.10 -16.90 6.05
N ASP A 127 25.06 -17.77 5.76
CA ASP A 127 26.51 -17.57 6.00
C ASP A 127 27.14 -16.63 5.00
N ASP A 128 26.56 -16.56 3.80
CA ASP A 128 27.02 -15.65 2.76
C ASP A 128 27.01 -14.18 3.20
N PHE A 129 26.25 -13.83 4.26
CA PHE A 129 26.25 -12.48 4.83
C PHE A 129 27.44 -12.19 5.74
N VAL A 130 28.10 -13.22 6.27
CA VAL A 130 29.22 -13.05 7.21
C VAL A 130 30.38 -12.39 6.47
N GLY A 131 30.80 -11.23 6.97
CA GLY A 131 31.91 -10.47 6.41
C GLY A 131 31.57 -9.59 5.21
N LEU A 132 30.29 -9.52 4.78
CA LEU A 132 29.93 -8.58 3.72
C LEU A 132 30.00 -7.13 4.22
N PRO A 133 30.66 -6.21 3.48
CA PRO A 133 30.78 -4.81 3.88
C PRO A 133 29.42 -4.10 4.04
N ASN A 134 28.45 -4.39 3.16
CA ASN A 134 27.10 -3.84 3.23
C ASN A 134 26.35 -4.30 4.48
N PHE A 135 26.60 -5.53 4.93
CA PHE A 135 26.05 -6.05 6.16
C PHE A 135 26.75 -5.46 7.39
N HIS A 136 28.08 -5.25 7.35
CA HIS A 136 28.81 -4.53 8.40
C HIS A 136 28.32 -3.08 8.56
N ALA A 137 27.96 -2.40 7.47
CA ALA A 137 27.40 -1.05 7.50
C ALA A 137 26.17 -0.94 8.42
N ASN A 138 25.39 -2.03 8.55
CA ASN A 138 24.24 -2.12 9.46
C ASN A 138 24.60 -1.73 10.91
N CYS A 139 25.80 -2.07 11.38
CA CYS A 139 26.29 -1.70 12.73
C CYS A 139 26.43 -0.19 12.94
N HIS A 140 26.60 0.58 11.88
CA HIS A 140 26.81 2.02 11.93
C HIS A 140 25.53 2.82 11.65
N LEU A 141 24.47 2.17 11.18
CA LEU A 141 23.22 2.84 10.77
C LEU A 141 22.58 3.63 11.92
N LEU A 142 22.57 3.12 13.15
CA LEU A 142 22.03 3.89 14.28
C LEU A 142 22.82 5.18 14.52
N ARG A 143 24.15 5.12 14.41
CA ARG A 143 25.01 6.29 14.57
C ARG A 143 24.74 7.30 13.47
N HIS A 144 24.64 6.85 12.22
CA HIS A 144 24.30 7.72 11.09
C HIS A 144 22.91 8.36 11.27
N ALA A 145 21.90 7.58 11.67
CA ALA A 145 20.58 8.10 11.95
C ALA A 145 20.61 9.20 13.02
N ARG A 146 21.37 9.01 14.11
CA ARG A 146 21.52 10.04 15.17
C ARG A 146 22.28 11.27 14.70
N THR A 147 23.31 11.10 13.88
CA THR A 147 24.12 12.22 13.37
C THR A 147 23.35 13.06 12.35
N PHE A 148 22.56 12.43 11.47
CA PHE A 148 21.87 13.09 10.37
C PHE A 148 20.35 13.22 10.57
N GLY A 149 19.83 12.86 11.75
CA GLY A 149 18.40 12.87 12.10
C GLY A 149 17.58 11.70 11.54
N THR A 150 17.94 11.20 10.35
CA THR A 150 17.37 10.01 9.72
C THR A 150 18.36 9.44 8.70
N LEU A 151 18.21 8.17 8.33
CA LEU A 151 19.04 7.53 7.30
C LEU A 151 18.66 7.96 5.89
N THR A 152 17.44 8.47 5.66
CA THR A 152 17.04 9.01 4.35
C THR A 152 17.94 10.19 3.95
N ASN A 153 18.39 10.99 4.91
CA ASN A 153 19.34 12.10 4.65
C ASN A 153 20.73 11.63 4.17
N THR A 154 21.06 10.35 4.34
CA THR A 154 22.32 9.75 3.89
C THR A 154 22.17 8.90 2.64
N GLU A 155 20.96 8.75 2.12
CA GLU A 155 20.71 7.89 0.99
C GLU A 155 21.24 8.48 -0.33
N VAL A 156 21.63 7.59 -1.24
CA VAL A 156 22.15 7.97 -2.57
C VAL A 156 21.23 7.54 -3.70
N GLY A 157 20.06 6.96 -3.40
CA GLY A 157 19.14 6.37 -4.38
C GLY A 157 18.78 7.33 -5.51
N THR A 158 18.38 8.55 -5.17
CA THR A 158 18.05 9.60 -6.14
C THR A 158 19.26 9.99 -7.00
N LYS A 159 20.45 10.10 -6.40
CA LYS A 159 21.69 10.44 -7.12
C LYS A 159 22.08 9.35 -8.11
N GLU A 160 22.01 8.08 -7.70
CA GLU A 160 22.28 6.91 -8.54
C GLU A 160 21.27 6.79 -9.69
N MET A 161 19.99 7.09 -9.41
CA MET A 161 18.96 7.10 -10.45
C MET A 161 19.26 8.14 -11.53
N VAL A 162 19.59 9.37 -11.12
CA VAL A 162 20.00 10.45 -12.04
C VAL A 162 21.27 10.05 -12.80
N HIS A 163 22.27 9.49 -12.11
CA HIS A 163 23.51 9.05 -12.74
C HIS A 163 23.26 7.99 -13.82
N ARG A 164 22.41 6.97 -13.55
CA ARG A 164 22.07 5.94 -14.53
C ARG A 164 21.34 6.52 -15.75
N ILE A 165 20.38 7.42 -15.54
CA ILE A 165 19.67 8.11 -16.63
C ILE A 165 20.69 8.88 -17.49
N PHE A 166 21.58 9.64 -16.87
CA PHE A 166 22.59 10.42 -17.56
C PHE A 166 23.56 9.50 -18.33
N LYS A 167 24.07 8.45 -17.69
CA LYS A 167 24.98 7.46 -18.30
C LYS A 167 24.37 6.82 -19.54
N SER A 168 23.09 6.43 -19.49
CA SER A 168 22.40 5.85 -20.66
C SER A 168 22.33 6.82 -21.85
N ARG A 169 22.34 8.13 -21.58
CA ARG A 169 22.25 9.17 -22.61
C ARG A 169 23.60 9.68 -23.10
N VAL A 170 24.71 9.41 -22.41
CA VAL A 170 26.04 9.87 -22.84
C VAL A 170 26.32 9.51 -24.29
N LEU A 171 25.99 8.28 -24.71
CA LEU A 171 26.17 7.80 -26.08
C LEU A 171 25.32 8.53 -27.13
N SER A 172 24.29 9.26 -26.69
CA SER A 172 23.41 10.07 -27.55
C SER A 172 23.73 11.58 -27.53
N THR A 173 24.80 11.99 -26.82
CA THR A 173 25.26 13.40 -26.81
C THR A 173 26.20 13.69 -27.97
N ASN A 174 26.48 14.98 -28.22
CA ASN A 174 27.47 15.38 -29.23
C ASN A 174 28.94 15.08 -28.82
N CYS A 175 29.16 14.53 -27.62
CA CYS A 175 30.46 14.21 -27.01
C CYS A 175 31.46 15.38 -26.91
N LYS A 176 31.08 16.60 -27.29
CA LYS A 176 31.91 17.81 -27.21
C LYS A 176 31.62 18.61 -25.94
N ASN A 177 30.33 18.77 -25.61
CA ASN A 177 29.87 19.48 -24.42
C ASN A 177 28.79 18.67 -23.69
N ILE A 178 29.19 17.50 -23.20
CA ILE A 178 28.32 16.51 -22.55
C ILE A 178 27.52 17.14 -21.40
N GLU A 179 28.15 17.99 -20.59
CA GLU A 179 27.48 18.68 -19.47
C GLU A 179 26.34 19.57 -19.95
N SER A 180 26.58 20.37 -21.00
CA SER A 180 25.55 21.26 -21.57
C SER A 180 24.39 20.46 -22.16
N ASP A 181 24.68 19.36 -22.87
CA ASP A 181 23.66 18.51 -23.46
C ASP A 181 22.80 17.82 -22.38
N LEU A 182 23.44 17.27 -21.33
CA LEU A 182 22.73 16.64 -20.21
C LEU A 182 21.92 17.64 -19.39
N LEU A 183 22.46 18.85 -19.13
CA LEU A 183 21.75 19.92 -18.44
C LEU A 183 20.55 20.41 -19.24
N LYS A 184 20.72 20.66 -20.54
CA LYS A 184 19.59 21.03 -21.42
C LYS A 184 18.52 19.95 -21.36
N HIS A 185 18.91 18.69 -21.46
CA HIS A 185 17.98 17.58 -21.41
C HIS A 185 17.24 17.48 -20.07
N TYR A 186 17.96 17.57 -18.95
CA TYR A 186 17.37 17.57 -17.61
C TYR A 186 16.42 18.76 -17.42
N THR A 187 16.83 19.97 -17.76
CA THR A 187 15.99 21.17 -17.67
C THR A 187 14.78 21.07 -18.60
N THR A 188 14.92 20.46 -19.78
CA THR A 188 13.80 20.21 -20.69
C THR A 188 12.82 19.20 -20.08
N LEU A 189 13.31 18.10 -19.50
CA LEU A 189 12.45 17.14 -18.81
C LEU A 189 11.78 17.74 -17.58
N GLN A 190 12.49 18.56 -16.80
CA GLN A 190 11.89 19.25 -15.65
C GLN A 190 10.89 20.31 -16.10
N ALA A 191 11.16 21.04 -17.18
CA ALA A 191 10.21 21.99 -17.75
C ALA A 191 8.98 21.25 -18.31
N ILE A 192 9.17 20.16 -19.05
CA ILE A 192 8.08 19.29 -19.52
C ILE A 192 7.34 18.72 -18.31
N ARG A 193 8.03 18.25 -17.27
CA ARG A 193 7.39 17.75 -16.05
C ARG A 193 6.61 18.85 -15.35
N HIS A 194 7.13 20.06 -15.22
CA HIS A 194 6.40 21.16 -14.60
C HIS A 194 5.18 21.55 -15.44
N LEU A 195 5.34 21.69 -16.76
CA LEU A 195 4.24 21.90 -17.70
C LEU A 195 3.24 20.74 -17.67
N ALA A 196 3.72 19.52 -17.48
CA ALA A 196 2.93 18.31 -17.47
C ALA A 196 2.30 18.02 -16.11
N ASP A 197 2.90 18.43 -15.00
CA ASP A 197 2.33 18.35 -13.67
C ASP A 197 1.09 19.26 -13.63
N ASP A 198 1.10 20.38 -14.36
CA ASP A 198 -0.07 21.22 -14.66
C ASP A 198 -0.98 20.66 -15.78
N TRP A 199 -0.48 19.81 -16.69
CA TRP A 199 -1.27 19.18 -17.77
C TRP A 199 -1.96 17.87 -17.35
N PHE A 200 -1.39 17.15 -16.38
CA PHE A 200 -1.97 15.98 -15.71
C PHE A 200 -2.92 16.39 -14.58
N ILE A 201 -2.92 17.68 -14.18
CA ILE A 201 -4.19 18.37 -13.89
C ILE A 201 -4.91 18.46 -15.24
N MET A 202 -5.44 17.32 -15.66
CA MET A 202 -6.06 17.13 -16.96
C MET A 202 -7.19 18.16 -17.08
N GLU A 203 -6.94 19.23 -17.83
CA GLU A 203 -7.96 19.67 -18.78
C GLU A 203 -8.33 18.40 -19.53
N SER A 204 -9.52 17.91 -19.17
CA SER A 204 -10.22 16.76 -19.70
C SER A 204 -10.17 16.78 -21.23
N SER A 205 -9.10 16.26 -21.81
CA SER A 205 -9.00 16.09 -23.24
C SER A 205 -9.32 14.63 -23.54
N GLU A 206 -10.57 14.46 -23.98
CA GLU A 206 -11.04 13.38 -24.84
C GLU A 206 -10.90 11.97 -24.27
N MET A 207 -11.73 11.65 -23.27
CA MET A 207 -12.09 10.27 -22.96
C MET A 207 -13.59 10.18 -22.72
N ASP A 208 -14.30 9.99 -23.84
CA ASP A 208 -15.72 9.69 -24.04
C ASP A 208 -16.74 10.52 -23.26
N ASP A 209 -17.80 10.94 -23.95
CA ASP A 209 -18.99 11.62 -23.44
C ASP A 209 -19.79 10.79 -22.41
N GLU A 210 -19.15 10.23 -21.39
CA GLU A 210 -19.81 9.73 -20.17
C GLU A 210 -19.99 10.90 -19.21
N GLU A 211 -21.11 11.62 -19.38
CA GLU A 211 -21.78 12.52 -18.44
C GLU A 211 -21.01 12.78 -17.12
N LEU A 212 -20.04 13.70 -17.17
CA LEU A 212 -19.33 14.18 -15.99
C LEU A 212 -20.32 14.95 -15.11
N LEU A 213 -20.78 14.32 -14.03
CA LEU A 213 -21.78 14.92 -13.15
C LEU A 213 -21.08 15.47 -11.90
N GLU A 214 -20.83 16.78 -11.92
CA GLU A 214 -20.42 17.52 -10.74
C GLU A 214 -21.51 17.40 -9.65
N VAL A 215 -21.08 17.12 -8.42
CA VAL A 215 -21.96 16.96 -7.26
C VAL A 215 -21.63 18.01 -6.22
N SER A 216 -22.64 18.41 -5.46
CA SER A 216 -22.50 19.38 -4.39
C SER A 216 -21.63 18.81 -3.27
N SER A 217 -20.69 19.63 -2.79
CA SER A 217 -19.83 19.27 -1.68
C SER A 217 -20.50 19.56 -0.34
N GLN A 218 -20.35 18.64 0.62
CA GLN A 218 -20.78 18.81 2.01
C GLN A 218 -19.77 19.61 2.85
N SER A 219 -18.61 19.98 2.29
CA SER A 219 -17.55 20.71 2.98
C SER A 219 -16.85 21.69 2.04
N SER A 220 -16.57 22.91 2.52
CA SER A 220 -15.86 23.92 1.75
C SER A 220 -14.40 23.55 1.42
N GLN A 221 -13.86 22.56 2.12
CA GLN A 221 -12.50 22.02 1.89
C GLN A 221 -12.43 21.12 0.66
N PHE A 222 -13.54 20.48 0.29
CA PHE A 222 -13.62 19.59 -0.86
C PHE A 222 -14.29 20.32 -2.01
N ARG A 223 -13.59 20.42 -3.14
CA ARG A 223 -14.06 21.10 -4.35
C ARG A 223 -13.97 20.17 -5.56
N ASN A 224 -14.72 20.50 -6.61
CA ASN A 224 -14.70 19.81 -7.90
C ASN A 224 -14.87 18.29 -7.72
N ILE A 225 -15.86 17.87 -6.92
CA ILE A 225 -16.13 16.45 -6.72
C ILE A 225 -16.78 15.91 -8.00
N MET A 226 -16.11 14.95 -8.64
CA MET A 226 -16.59 14.31 -9.85
C MET A 226 -16.75 12.81 -9.63
N LEU A 227 -17.86 12.25 -10.07
CA LEU A 227 -18.12 10.82 -10.05
C LEU A 227 -18.05 10.25 -11.47
N ARG A 228 -17.38 9.12 -11.65
CA ARG A 228 -17.06 8.58 -12.99
C ARG A 228 -17.32 7.08 -13.10
N LYS A 229 -17.60 6.64 -14.33
CA LYS A 229 -17.97 5.26 -14.70
C LYS A 229 -19.14 4.74 -13.86
N PRO A 230 -20.39 5.08 -14.24
CA PRO A 230 -21.59 4.55 -13.60
C PRO A 230 -21.55 3.02 -13.55
N ILE A 231 -21.98 2.44 -12.44
CA ILE A 231 -22.10 0.99 -12.29
C ILE A 231 -23.50 0.62 -11.83
N SER A 232 -24.00 -0.51 -12.32
CA SER A 232 -25.27 -1.06 -11.84
C SER A 232 -25.14 -1.49 -10.39
N VAL A 233 -26.18 -1.24 -9.58
CA VAL A 233 -26.32 -1.78 -8.22
C VAL A 233 -26.16 -3.30 -8.22
N ARG A 234 -26.59 -4.00 -9.29
CA ARG A 234 -26.42 -5.47 -9.38
C ARG A 234 -24.96 -5.92 -9.40
N ASN A 235 -24.05 -5.01 -9.77
CA ASN A 235 -22.61 -5.26 -9.78
C ASN A 235 -21.96 -4.83 -8.44
N THR A 236 -22.74 -4.25 -7.52
CA THR A 236 -22.31 -4.00 -6.14
C THR A 236 -22.93 -5.05 -5.23
N ASN A 237 -22.16 -5.60 -4.29
CA ASN A 237 -22.69 -6.52 -3.28
C ASN A 237 -23.42 -5.77 -2.15
N ILE A 238 -24.09 -4.66 -2.47
CA ILE A 238 -24.71 -3.75 -1.50
C ILE A 238 -26.23 -3.91 -1.56
N ALA A 239 -26.83 -4.32 -0.45
CA ALA A 239 -28.28 -4.36 -0.30
C ALA A 239 -28.82 -2.94 -0.02
N ILE A 240 -29.81 -2.50 -0.80
CA ILE A 240 -30.51 -1.23 -0.55
C ILE A 240 -31.77 -1.53 0.26
N ASP A 241 -31.58 -1.90 1.52
CA ASP A 241 -32.62 -2.26 2.46
C ASP A 241 -32.91 -1.13 3.47
N THR A 242 -33.59 -1.45 4.56
CA THR A 242 -33.90 -0.50 5.63
C THR A 242 -32.65 0.03 6.33
N THR A 243 -31.65 -0.82 6.57
CA THR A 243 -30.38 -0.42 7.20
C THR A 243 -29.66 0.61 6.34
N PHE A 244 -29.57 0.37 5.02
CA PHE A 244 -28.99 1.33 4.08
C PHE A 244 -29.67 2.71 4.16
N ARG A 245 -31.00 2.74 4.28
CA ARG A 245 -31.76 3.99 4.35
C ARG A 245 -31.55 4.72 5.68
N ILE A 246 -31.44 3.99 6.79
CA ILE A 246 -31.14 4.57 8.10
C ILE A 246 -29.76 5.24 8.06
N ASP A 247 -28.75 4.52 7.56
CA ASP A 247 -27.38 5.03 7.46
C ASP A 247 -27.25 6.24 6.55
N LEU A 248 -27.98 6.26 5.42
CA LEU A 248 -28.02 7.41 4.54
C LEU A 248 -28.69 8.63 5.22
N SER A 249 -29.74 8.41 6.02
CA SER A 249 -30.37 9.48 6.81
C SER A 249 -29.37 10.08 7.80
N LEU A 250 -28.66 9.22 8.56
CA LEU A 250 -27.62 9.65 9.50
C LEU A 250 -26.46 10.37 8.79
N ALA A 251 -26.19 10.03 7.53
CA ALA A 251 -25.25 10.77 6.70
C ALA A 251 -25.71 12.18 6.38
N TYR A 252 -26.96 12.39 6.02
CA TYR A 252 -27.52 13.72 5.85
C TYR A 252 -27.52 14.55 7.13
N GLU A 253 -27.87 13.93 8.26
CA GLU A 253 -27.88 14.59 9.57
C GLU A 253 -26.50 15.11 9.96
N SER A 254 -25.43 14.40 9.60
CA SER A 254 -24.05 14.77 9.92
C SER A 254 -23.58 16.10 9.31
N PHE A 255 -24.28 16.61 8.29
CA PHE A 255 -24.02 17.93 7.70
C PHE A 255 -25.27 18.84 7.66
N GLY A 256 -26.24 18.58 8.56
CA GLY A 256 -27.33 19.52 8.87
C GLY A 256 -28.66 19.30 8.15
N TYR A 257 -28.86 18.16 7.47
CA TYR A 257 -30.12 17.83 6.80
C TYR A 257 -30.92 16.79 7.60
N HIS A 258 -32.08 17.21 8.14
CA HIS A 258 -32.94 16.38 9.02
C HIS A 258 -34.29 15.99 8.40
N ALA A 259 -34.47 16.17 7.09
CA ALA A 259 -35.74 15.94 6.40
C ALA A 259 -35.91 14.51 5.90
N SER A 260 -37.15 14.03 5.79
CA SER A 260 -37.45 12.71 5.23
C SER A 260 -36.99 12.59 3.77
N MET A 261 -36.19 11.57 3.45
CA MET A 261 -35.68 11.37 2.09
C MET A 261 -36.79 10.92 1.13
N ILE A 262 -37.23 11.82 0.23
CA ILE A 262 -38.30 11.54 -0.74
C ILE A 262 -37.73 10.73 -1.92
N ASN A 263 -36.52 11.06 -2.36
CA ASN A 263 -35.89 10.37 -3.46
C ASN A 263 -35.40 8.97 -3.01
N LYS A 264 -35.68 7.95 -3.83
CA LYS A 264 -35.23 6.57 -3.59
C LYS A 264 -34.10 6.15 -4.51
N THR A 265 -33.84 6.91 -5.58
CA THR A 265 -32.87 6.60 -6.60
C THR A 265 -31.45 6.80 -6.09
N ILE A 266 -30.62 5.77 -6.25
CA ILE A 266 -29.22 5.76 -5.85
C ILE A 266 -28.41 5.34 -7.08
N ASN A 267 -27.43 6.17 -7.45
CA ASN A 267 -26.59 5.92 -8.62
C ASN A 267 -25.16 5.67 -8.17
N PHE A 268 -24.62 4.50 -8.47
CA PHE A 268 -23.28 4.09 -8.08
C PHE A 268 -22.25 4.35 -9.19
N TYR A 269 -21.00 4.53 -8.79
CA TYR A 269 -19.86 4.89 -9.63
C TYR A 269 -18.63 4.09 -9.22
N LYS A 270 -17.73 3.84 -10.18
CA LYS A 270 -16.50 3.07 -9.93
C LYS A 270 -15.44 3.87 -9.18
N TYR A 271 -15.36 5.17 -9.44
CA TYR A 271 -14.40 6.06 -8.78
C TYR A 271 -14.89 7.51 -8.71
N ALA A 272 -14.28 8.27 -7.79
CA ALA A 272 -14.47 9.68 -7.59
C ALA A 272 -13.13 10.42 -7.62
N SER A 273 -13.16 11.70 -7.99
CA SER A 273 -12.04 12.62 -7.84
C SER A 273 -12.49 13.90 -7.16
N TYR A 274 -11.62 14.53 -6.38
CA TYR A 274 -11.89 15.80 -5.71
C TYR A 274 -10.59 16.58 -5.46
N ILE A 275 -10.72 17.87 -5.22
CA ILE A 275 -9.62 18.75 -4.80
C ILE A 275 -9.77 19.03 -3.31
N ASN A 276 -8.71 18.79 -2.54
CA ASN A 276 -8.60 19.18 -1.13
C ASN A 276 -7.18 19.70 -0.86
N GLY A 277 -7.04 20.79 -0.11
CA GLY A 277 -5.74 21.37 0.23
C GLY A 277 -4.87 21.78 -0.98
N GLY A 278 -5.48 22.01 -2.15
CA GLY A 278 -4.78 22.33 -3.40
C GLY A 278 -4.26 21.11 -4.17
N ALA A 279 -4.44 19.89 -3.66
CA ALA A 279 -4.07 18.66 -4.34
C ALA A 279 -5.31 17.93 -4.88
N GLN A 280 -5.16 17.28 -6.03
CA GLN A 280 -6.16 16.40 -6.60
C GLN A 280 -6.04 15.00 -6.00
N HIS A 281 -7.17 14.46 -5.54
CA HIS A 281 -7.28 13.13 -4.97
C HIS A 281 -8.20 12.25 -5.80
N HIS A 282 -7.92 10.95 -5.80
CA HIS A 282 -8.70 9.93 -6.50
C HIS A 282 -9.12 8.84 -5.50
N LEU A 283 -10.36 8.39 -5.60
CA LEU A 283 -10.97 7.35 -4.78
C LEU A 283 -11.58 6.30 -5.68
N ASN A 284 -11.26 5.04 -5.43
CA ASN A 284 -11.83 3.90 -6.15
C ASN A 284 -12.52 2.96 -5.17
N ILE A 285 -13.48 2.18 -5.68
CA ILE A 285 -14.00 1.01 -4.95
C ILE A 285 -12.83 0.07 -4.62
N ASP A 286 -12.79 -0.42 -3.39
CA ASP A 286 -11.77 -1.17 -2.66
C ASP A 286 -10.51 -0.40 -2.25
N ASP A 287 -10.51 0.93 -2.34
CA ASP A 287 -9.49 1.73 -1.67
C ASP A 287 -9.69 1.70 -0.15
N VAL A 288 -8.58 1.56 0.58
CA VAL A 288 -8.58 1.67 2.05
C VAL A 288 -8.41 3.14 2.44
N VAL A 289 -9.30 3.61 3.32
CA VAL A 289 -9.37 4.99 3.79
C VAL A 289 -9.35 5.05 5.31
N THR A 290 -8.91 6.19 5.85
CA THR A 290 -9.14 6.53 7.25
C THR A 290 -10.34 7.45 7.37
N ILE A 291 -11.24 7.10 8.27
CA ILE A 291 -12.39 7.92 8.64
C ILE A 291 -12.20 8.31 10.10
N GLN A 292 -12.24 9.61 10.39
CA GLN A 292 -12.21 10.12 11.75
C GLN A 292 -13.61 10.03 12.33
N VAL A 293 -13.82 9.13 13.28
CA VAL A 293 -15.07 9.04 14.05
C VAL A 293 -14.77 9.58 15.45
N ALA A 294 -15.60 10.52 15.93
CA ALA A 294 -15.36 11.29 17.16
C ALA A 294 -15.03 10.43 18.40
N ASP A 295 -15.50 9.18 18.43
CA ASP A 295 -15.39 8.29 19.59
C ASP A 295 -14.31 7.19 19.46
N TYR A 296 -13.67 7.01 18.30
CA TYR A 296 -12.83 5.83 18.01
C TYR A 296 -11.41 6.12 17.47
N GLY A 297 -10.98 7.37 17.39
CA GLY A 297 -9.66 7.72 16.82
C GLY A 297 -9.54 7.34 15.33
N GLU A 298 -8.31 7.12 14.82
CA GLU A 298 -8.09 6.72 13.43
C GLU A 298 -8.67 5.32 13.15
N SER A 299 -9.81 5.27 12.47
CA SER A 299 -10.47 4.03 12.07
C SER A 299 -10.24 3.73 10.59
N TYR A 300 -10.01 2.46 10.24
CA TYR A 300 -9.74 2.04 8.86
C TYR A 300 -10.98 1.41 8.24
N ALA A 301 -11.27 1.78 7.00
CA ALA A 301 -12.38 1.21 6.24
C ALA A 301 -11.97 0.96 4.78
N VAL A 302 -12.63 0.02 4.12
CA VAL A 302 -12.49 -0.21 2.68
C VAL A 302 -13.76 0.24 1.97
N ILE A 303 -13.61 1.02 0.91
CA ILE A 303 -14.73 1.52 0.12
C ILE A 303 -15.35 0.35 -0.66
N LYS A 304 -16.64 0.08 -0.49
CA LYS A 304 -17.37 -0.91 -1.31
C LYS A 304 -18.33 -0.28 -2.30
N GLY A 305 -18.71 0.98 -2.07
CA GLY A 305 -19.54 1.73 -3.00
C GLY A 305 -19.22 3.21 -2.96
N ILE A 306 -19.30 3.85 -4.12
CA ILE A 306 -19.31 5.29 -4.27
C ILE A 306 -20.60 5.62 -5.00
N PHE A 307 -21.40 6.53 -4.46
CA PHE A 307 -22.70 6.84 -5.05
C PHE A 307 -23.09 8.30 -4.84
N LYS A 308 -24.07 8.74 -5.62
CA LYS A 308 -24.77 10.01 -5.35
C LYS A 308 -26.22 9.78 -5.00
N HIS A 309 -26.74 10.70 -4.20
CA HIS A 309 -28.15 10.77 -3.86
C HIS A 309 -28.65 12.22 -3.96
N LYS A 310 -29.89 12.40 -4.44
CA LYS A 310 -30.51 13.72 -4.56
C LYS A 310 -31.24 14.06 -3.26
N SER A 311 -30.85 15.15 -2.63
CA SER A 311 -31.52 15.69 -1.44
C SER A 311 -32.86 16.35 -1.82
N ASN A 312 -33.66 16.67 -0.80
CA ASN A 312 -34.93 17.37 -0.95
C ASN A 312 -34.76 18.82 -1.44
N ASP A 313 -33.56 19.39 -1.26
CA ASP A 313 -33.16 20.71 -1.80
C ASP A 313 -32.95 20.70 -3.33
N GLY A 314 -32.97 19.53 -3.97
CA GLY A 314 -32.77 19.37 -5.40
C GLY A 314 -31.32 19.11 -5.83
N TYR A 315 -30.34 19.20 -4.93
CA TYR A 315 -28.93 18.98 -5.19
C TYR A 315 -28.51 17.52 -5.02
N PHE A 316 -27.47 17.13 -5.75
CA PHE A 316 -26.86 15.80 -5.65
C PHE A 316 -25.65 15.84 -4.74
N TYR A 317 -25.58 14.90 -3.80
CA TYR A 317 -24.50 14.80 -2.83
C TYR A 317 -23.76 13.45 -2.96
N PRO A 318 -22.42 13.43 -2.84
CA PRO A 318 -21.62 12.22 -2.90
C PRO A 318 -21.52 11.49 -1.56
N PHE A 319 -21.62 10.17 -1.60
CA PHE A 319 -21.50 9.29 -0.46
C PHE A 319 -20.60 8.10 -0.77
N ILE A 320 -20.05 7.54 0.29
CA ILE A 320 -19.31 6.27 0.27
C ILE A 320 -20.06 5.25 1.13
N TYR A 321 -20.05 4.00 0.67
CA TYR A 321 -20.40 2.84 1.45
C TYR A 321 -19.11 2.10 1.79
N VAL A 322 -18.88 1.76 3.06
CA VAL A 322 -17.63 1.17 3.53
C VAL A 322 -17.86 -0.08 4.38
N ASP A 323 -16.90 -1.02 4.31
CA ASP A 323 -16.75 -2.08 5.30
C ASP A 323 -15.63 -1.71 6.28
N TRP A 324 -15.81 -1.95 7.57
CA TRP A 324 -14.87 -1.54 8.61
C TRP A 324 -13.81 -2.61 8.89
N PHE A 325 -12.58 -2.18 9.14
CA PHE A 325 -11.56 -3.03 9.75
C PHE A 325 -11.60 -2.83 11.27
N GLU A 326 -11.95 -3.89 11.99
CA GLU A 326 -11.89 -3.92 13.45
C GLU A 326 -10.59 -4.55 13.92
N ASP A 327 -9.89 -3.92 14.87
CA ASP A 327 -8.65 -4.46 15.44
C ASP A 327 -8.96 -5.70 16.28
N ALA A 328 -8.34 -6.83 15.96
CA ALA A 328 -8.48 -8.07 16.73
C ALA A 328 -7.70 -8.05 18.06
N ASN A 329 -6.97 -6.96 18.34
CA ASN A 329 -6.07 -6.76 19.48
C ASN A 329 -5.01 -7.86 19.59
N LYS A 330 -4.55 -8.37 18.45
CA LYS A 330 -3.60 -9.48 18.33
C LYS A 330 -2.67 -9.25 17.14
N ASN A 331 -1.44 -9.72 17.27
CA ASN A 331 -0.46 -9.72 16.19
C ASN A 331 -0.29 -11.13 15.60
N HIS A 332 0.01 -11.20 14.30
CA HIS A 332 0.31 -12.46 13.63
C HIS A 332 1.65 -13.06 14.10
N ASP A 333 1.66 -14.33 14.52
CA ASP A 333 2.79 -14.98 15.21
C ASP A 333 4.13 -14.95 14.47
N LYS A 334 4.11 -14.91 13.13
CA LYS A 334 5.32 -14.90 12.30
C LYS A 334 5.73 -13.51 11.80
N LEU A 335 4.75 -12.66 11.54
CA LEU A 335 4.97 -11.37 10.89
C LEU A 335 4.99 -10.23 11.90
N ASP A 336 4.40 -10.47 13.08
CA ASP A 336 4.21 -9.49 14.14
C ASP A 336 3.53 -8.23 13.61
N CYS A 337 2.60 -8.42 12.67
CA CYS A 337 1.71 -7.40 12.12
C CYS A 337 0.35 -7.50 12.83
N PRO A 338 -0.31 -6.37 13.13
CA PRO A 338 -1.66 -6.35 13.68
C PRO A 338 -2.67 -7.08 12.78
N ILE A 339 -3.53 -7.88 13.41
CA ILE A 339 -4.63 -8.59 12.77
C ILE A 339 -5.88 -7.75 12.89
N PHE A 340 -6.57 -7.56 11.77
CA PHE A 340 -7.85 -6.90 11.68
C PHE A 340 -8.90 -7.86 11.11
N VAL A 341 -10.15 -7.65 11.50
CA VAL A 341 -11.31 -8.38 10.97
C VAL A 341 -12.16 -7.42 10.15
N LEU A 342 -12.44 -7.78 8.90
CA LEU A 342 -13.33 -7.01 8.04
C LEU A 342 -14.79 -7.28 8.43
N ARG A 343 -15.47 -6.26 8.94
CA ARG A 343 -16.88 -6.33 9.32
C ARG A 343 -17.77 -5.94 8.15
N ARG A 344 -18.80 -6.78 7.91
CA ARG A 344 -19.84 -6.58 6.89
C ARG A 344 -21.24 -6.53 7.51
N ASP A 345 -21.28 -6.31 8.83
CA ASP A 345 -22.49 -6.48 9.62
C ASP A 345 -23.06 -5.09 9.97
N ASP A 346 -24.38 -4.98 10.06
CA ASP A 346 -25.17 -3.75 10.26
C ASP A 346 -24.97 -3.04 11.62
N PHE A 347 -24.07 -3.54 12.47
CA PHE A 347 -23.79 -2.93 13.78
C PHE A 347 -23.05 -1.61 13.68
N TYR A 348 -22.31 -1.41 12.59
CA TYR A 348 -21.60 -0.17 12.32
C TYR A 348 -22.31 0.56 11.19
N ARG A 349 -22.36 1.88 11.30
CA ARG A 349 -22.76 2.74 10.19
C ARG A 349 -21.80 2.54 9.02
N ASN A 350 -22.32 2.20 7.85
CA ASN A 350 -21.56 1.93 6.62
C ASN A 350 -21.58 3.11 5.64
N ILE A 351 -22.53 4.04 5.76
CA ILE A 351 -22.66 5.18 4.82
C ILE A 351 -22.15 6.48 5.41
N PHE A 352 -21.27 7.14 4.67
CA PHE A 352 -20.73 8.44 5.03
C PHE A 352 -20.73 9.42 3.85
N PRO A 353 -20.82 10.73 4.13
CA PRO A 353 -20.47 11.74 3.12
C PRO A 353 -19.04 11.49 2.63
N LEU A 354 -18.77 11.65 1.34
CA LEU A 354 -17.42 11.47 0.79
C LEU A 354 -16.37 12.36 1.49
N THR A 355 -16.81 13.52 1.98
CA THR A 355 -15.98 14.54 2.63
C THR A 355 -15.48 14.18 4.03
N VAL A 356 -15.87 13.04 4.61
CA VAL A 356 -15.33 12.58 5.92
C VAL A 356 -13.98 11.87 5.80
N ILE A 357 -13.55 11.56 4.57
CA ILE A 357 -12.28 10.88 4.32
C ILE A 357 -11.13 11.82 4.67
N ASP A 358 -10.28 11.39 5.60
CA ASP A 358 -9.07 12.13 6.01
C ASP A 358 -7.89 11.74 5.11
N LYS A 359 -7.54 10.45 5.09
CA LYS A 359 -6.40 9.93 4.31
C LYS A 359 -6.83 8.77 3.44
N VAL A 360 -6.34 8.76 2.21
CA VAL A 360 -6.57 7.71 1.21
C VAL A 360 -5.29 6.91 1.03
N GLN A 361 -5.39 5.57 1.09
CA GLN A 361 -4.32 4.64 0.72
C GLN A 361 -2.97 4.84 1.48
N LYS A 362 -2.99 5.43 2.68
CA LYS A 362 -1.78 5.52 3.54
C LYS A 362 -1.43 4.23 4.24
N VAL A 363 -2.35 3.27 4.25
CA VAL A 363 -2.18 1.94 4.83
C VAL A 363 -2.47 0.89 3.79
N HIS A 364 -1.78 -0.24 3.92
CA HIS A 364 -1.95 -1.39 3.06
C HIS A 364 -2.39 -2.57 3.92
N PHE A 365 -3.51 -3.20 3.55
CA PHE A 365 -4.00 -4.42 4.20
C PHE A 365 -3.80 -5.60 3.26
N VAL A 366 -3.34 -6.71 3.83
CA VAL A 366 -3.09 -7.96 3.11
C VAL A 366 -4.01 -9.02 3.69
N HIS A 367 -4.75 -9.74 2.86
CA HIS A 367 -5.63 -10.80 3.37
C HIS A 367 -4.82 -11.90 4.07
N ASP A 368 -5.26 -12.38 5.24
CA ASP A 368 -4.56 -13.42 5.98
C ASP A 368 -4.90 -14.82 5.43
N CYS A 369 -4.54 -15.07 4.16
CA CYS A 369 -4.76 -16.35 3.50
C CYS A 369 -4.04 -17.49 4.24
N ASN A 370 -4.79 -18.49 4.69
CA ASN A 370 -4.23 -19.77 5.11
C ASN A 370 -4.33 -20.81 3.98
N ALA A 371 -3.82 -22.02 4.20
CA ALA A 371 -3.80 -23.10 3.21
C ALA A 371 -5.18 -23.53 2.66
N ARG A 372 -6.30 -23.01 3.21
CA ARG A 372 -7.66 -23.25 2.71
C ARG A 372 -8.10 -22.24 1.63
N CYS A 373 -7.39 -21.13 1.44
CA CYS A 373 -7.67 -20.17 0.38
C CYS A 373 -7.24 -20.76 -0.98
N LYS A 374 -8.21 -21.26 -1.76
CA LYS A 374 -8.01 -22.00 -3.02
C LYS A 374 -8.38 -21.14 -4.23
N ASP A 375 -7.58 -20.13 -4.55
CA ASP A 375 -7.63 -19.36 -5.81
C ASP A 375 -8.59 -18.16 -5.87
N SER A 376 -9.35 -17.91 -4.82
CA SER A 376 -9.94 -16.60 -4.50
C SER A 376 -9.97 -16.51 -2.98
N HIS A 377 -9.50 -15.40 -2.40
CA HIS A 377 -9.57 -15.13 -0.96
C HIS A 377 -10.84 -15.75 -0.37
N ASP A 378 -10.67 -16.72 0.54
CA ASP A 378 -11.79 -17.42 1.14
C ASP A 378 -12.76 -16.38 1.69
N SER A 379 -13.98 -16.34 1.14
CA SER A 379 -14.99 -15.34 1.48
C SER A 379 -15.43 -15.43 2.94
N GLU A 380 -15.18 -16.57 3.61
CA GLU A 380 -15.42 -16.77 5.04
C GLU A 380 -14.28 -16.23 5.89
N ASN A 381 -13.06 -16.20 5.36
CA ASN A 381 -11.91 -15.63 6.07
C ASN A 381 -11.93 -14.10 5.96
N LYS A 382 -12.42 -13.46 7.02
CA LYS A 382 -12.47 -11.99 7.13
C LYS A 382 -11.20 -11.38 7.74
N HIS A 383 -10.13 -12.16 7.94
CA HIS A 383 -8.92 -11.67 8.61
C HIS A 383 -7.96 -11.00 7.62
N TYR A 384 -7.43 -9.86 8.02
CA TYR A 384 -6.47 -9.07 7.27
C TYR A 384 -5.32 -8.66 8.18
N LEU A 385 -4.14 -8.55 7.60
CA LEU A 385 -2.95 -8.04 8.26
C LEU A 385 -2.72 -6.60 7.83
N LYS A 386 -2.61 -5.69 8.79
CA LYS A 386 -2.13 -4.33 8.51
C LYS A 386 -0.64 -4.42 8.20
N ASN A 387 -0.24 -4.03 6.99
CA ASN A 387 1.15 -4.07 6.55
C ASN A 387 1.97 -2.97 7.24
N ASP A 388 2.49 -3.31 8.41
CA ASP A 388 3.40 -2.47 9.18
C ASP A 388 4.78 -2.31 8.53
N PHE A 389 5.05 -2.91 7.38
CA PHE A 389 6.27 -2.68 6.60
C PHE A 389 6.07 -1.65 5.49
N PHE A 390 4.84 -1.21 5.23
CA PHE A 390 4.52 -0.29 4.14
C PHE A 390 5.05 1.12 4.41
N PHE A 391 5.73 1.72 3.43
CA PHE A 391 6.19 3.11 3.42
C PHE A 391 6.34 3.61 1.97
N GLU A 392 6.51 4.91 1.80
CA GLU A 392 6.77 5.51 0.49
C GLU A 392 8.24 5.33 0.10
N ALA A 393 8.50 4.51 -0.92
CA ALA A 393 9.85 4.29 -1.43
C ALA A 393 10.24 5.42 -2.40
N ILE A 394 11.44 5.98 -2.18
CA ILE A 394 12.02 7.11 -2.93
C ILE A 394 12.60 6.66 -4.28
#